data_AF-A0A661H6H9-F1
#
_entry.id   AF-A0A661H6H9-F1
#
_cell.length_a   1.000
_cell.length_b   1.000
_cell.length_c   1.000
_cell.angle_alpha   90.00
_cell.angle_beta   90.00
_cell.angle_gamma   90.00
#
_symmetry.space_group_name_H-M   'P 1'
#
loop_
_entity.id
_entity.type
_entity.pdbx_description
1 polymer ?
#
loop_
_entity_poly.entity_id
_entity_poly.type
_entity_poly.pdbx_seq_one_letter_code
_entity_poly.pdbx_strand_id
1 'polypeptide(L)'
;MAGSDILIERGLEIDEFLHRITWFVNSSPDFFEEAAKFRAMRKVWARIFKERYNARNESSLLCRMHCQTYAPTLTREQPFNNIVRSTIYSMAAVMGGVQSLSVNSFDEALSIPTEFSALISVRTQQIIDLETNISKVIDPLGGSYYVEALTEELEKKAISIIDTIQSKGG
;
A
#
# COMPACT_ATOMS: atom_id res chain seq x y z
N MET A 1 7.90 10.45 -10.04
CA MET A 1 7.98 11.44 -11.13
C MET A 1 9.11 12.41 -10.85
N ALA A 2 8.93 13.44 -10.00
CA ALA A 2 10.00 14.41 -9.71
C ALA A 2 11.37 13.79 -9.37
N GLY A 3 11.40 12.78 -8.48
CA GLY A 3 12.65 12.06 -8.18
C GLY A 3 13.25 11.30 -9.37
N SER A 4 12.40 10.79 -10.27
CA SER A 4 12.83 10.14 -11.52
C SER A 4 13.36 11.18 -12.53
N ASP A 5 12.70 12.34 -12.63
CA ASP A 5 13.12 13.44 -13.52
C ASP A 5 14.55 13.89 -13.17
N ILE A 6 14.84 14.08 -11.88
CA ILE A 6 16.19 14.46 -11.39
C ILE A 6 17.26 13.42 -11.78
N LEU A 7 16.94 12.12 -11.74
CA LEU A 7 17.89 11.07 -12.09
C LEU A 7 18.14 11.02 -13.60
N ILE A 8 17.10 11.27 -14.41
CA ILE A 8 17.20 11.37 -15.87
C ILE A 8 18.01 12.61 -16.27
N GLU A 9 17.80 13.75 -15.62
CA GLU A 9 18.62 14.97 -15.82
C GLU A 9 20.10 14.74 -15.51
N ARG A 10 20.40 13.78 -14.62
CA ARG A 10 21.78 13.35 -14.31
C ARG A 10 22.32 12.28 -15.26
N GLY A 11 21.56 11.90 -16.30
CA GLY A 11 21.96 10.99 -17.36
C GLY A 11 21.69 9.51 -17.08
N LEU A 12 20.86 9.17 -16.09
CA LEU A 12 20.43 7.78 -15.85
C LEU A 12 19.21 7.43 -16.69
N GLU A 13 19.24 6.26 -17.31
CA GLU A 13 18.08 5.72 -18.02
C GLU A 13 17.02 5.21 -17.03
N ILE A 14 15.73 5.34 -17.36
CA ILE A 14 14.63 5.02 -16.43
C ILE A 14 14.72 3.60 -15.86
N ASP A 15 15.07 2.62 -16.71
CA ASP A 15 15.11 1.21 -16.34
C ASP A 15 16.35 0.83 -15.49
N GLU A 16 17.36 1.70 -15.40
CA GLU A 16 18.54 1.48 -14.57
C GLU A 16 18.24 1.58 -13.07
N PHE A 17 17.22 2.35 -12.69
CA PHE A 17 16.93 2.62 -11.28
C PHE A 17 15.48 2.31 -10.86
N LEU A 18 14.51 2.39 -11.78
CA LEU A 18 13.09 2.31 -11.41
C LEU A 18 12.72 0.97 -10.75
N HIS A 19 13.35 -0.13 -11.18
CA HIS A 19 13.21 -1.46 -10.59
C HIS A 19 13.69 -1.56 -9.12
N ARG A 20 14.39 -0.55 -8.60
CA ARG A 20 14.83 -0.47 -7.20
C ARG A 20 13.93 0.40 -6.33
N ILE A 21 13.01 1.13 -6.95
CA ILE A 21 12.06 1.96 -6.21
C ILE A 21 10.99 1.06 -5.58
N THR A 22 10.68 1.37 -4.33
CA THR A 22 9.61 0.77 -3.54
C THR A 22 8.81 1.88 -2.87
N TRP A 23 7.59 1.56 -2.48
CA TRP A 23 6.67 2.49 -1.85
C TRP A 23 6.46 2.12 -0.40
N PHE A 24 6.30 3.13 0.44
CA PHE A 24 5.81 2.98 1.80
C PHE A 24 4.43 3.60 1.90
N VAL A 25 3.46 2.80 2.32
CA VAL A 25 2.03 3.16 2.37
C VAL A 25 1.43 2.75 3.70
N ASN A 26 0.27 3.31 4.04
CA ASN A 26 -0.51 2.89 5.20
C ASN A 26 -1.72 2.05 4.78
N SER A 27 -2.29 1.28 5.72
CA SER A 27 -3.65 0.73 5.63
C SER A 27 -4.51 1.29 6.75
N SER A 28 -5.61 1.95 6.39
CA SER A 28 -6.49 2.72 7.27
C SER A 28 -7.85 2.01 7.50
N PRO A 29 -8.80 2.64 8.23
CA PRO A 29 -10.06 1.99 8.62
C PRO A 29 -10.98 1.51 7.51
N ASP A 30 -10.97 2.15 6.35
CA ASP A 30 -11.86 1.74 5.26
C ASP A 30 -11.26 0.52 4.54
N PHE A 31 -11.75 -0.66 4.89
CA PHE A 31 -11.23 -1.92 4.42
C PHE A 31 -11.20 -2.04 2.89
N PHE A 32 -12.30 -1.70 2.22
CA PHE A 32 -12.42 -1.88 0.78
C PHE A 32 -11.74 -0.77 0.01
N GLU A 33 -11.80 0.47 0.50
CA GLU A 33 -11.06 1.58 -0.10
C GLU A 33 -9.55 1.33 -0.04
N GLU A 34 -9.03 0.80 1.06
CA GLU A 34 -7.61 0.47 1.20
C GLU A 34 -7.18 -0.65 0.24
N ALA A 35 -7.94 -1.74 0.17
CA ALA A 35 -7.68 -2.81 -0.79
C ALA A 35 -7.72 -2.29 -2.24
N ALA A 36 -8.72 -1.47 -2.58
CA ALA A 36 -8.85 -0.82 -3.88
C ALA A 36 -7.71 0.17 -4.16
N LYS A 37 -7.25 0.93 -3.16
CA LYS A 37 -6.14 1.88 -3.25
C LYS A 37 -4.86 1.20 -3.67
N PHE A 38 -4.51 0.06 -3.07
CA PHE A 38 -3.29 -0.67 -3.44
C PHE A 38 -3.36 -1.21 -4.88
N ARG A 39 -4.54 -1.64 -5.34
CA ARG A 39 -4.77 -2.07 -6.74
C ARG A 39 -4.64 -0.88 -7.70
N ALA A 40 -5.28 0.24 -7.39
CA ALA A 40 -5.23 1.46 -8.19
C ALA A 40 -3.79 2.01 -8.27
N MET A 41 -3.05 2.01 -7.15
CA MET A 41 -1.67 2.47 -7.09
C MET A 41 -0.76 1.71 -8.05
N ARG A 42 -0.92 0.38 -8.17
CA ARG A 42 -0.17 -0.43 -9.15
C ARG A 42 -0.50 -0.03 -10.59
N LYS A 43 -1.78 0.18 -10.91
CA LYS A 43 -2.22 0.61 -12.25
C LYS A 43 -1.67 1.99 -12.61
N VAL A 44 -1.83 2.96 -11.71
CA VAL A 44 -1.33 4.33 -11.89
C VAL A 44 0.18 4.34 -12.08
N TRP A 45 0.92 3.61 -11.24
CA TRP A 45 2.38 3.48 -11.38
C TRP A 45 2.79 2.95 -12.75
N ALA A 46 2.26 1.78 -13.13
CA ALA A 46 2.62 1.13 -14.39
C ALA A 46 2.25 2.03 -15.58
N ARG A 47 1.08 2.68 -15.54
CA ARG A 47 0.63 3.62 -16.57
C ARG A 47 1.59 4.79 -16.74
N ILE A 48 1.90 5.50 -15.66
CA ILE A 48 2.78 6.69 -15.70
C ILE A 48 4.14 6.33 -16.28
N PHE A 49 4.79 5.29 -15.77
CA PHE A 49 6.15 4.97 -16.19
C PHE A 49 6.22 4.35 -17.58
N LYS A 50 5.18 3.64 -18.01
CA LYS A 50 5.08 3.15 -19.38
C LYS A 50 4.78 4.27 -20.38
N GLU A 51 3.79 5.13 -20.10
CA GLU A 51 3.30 6.13 -21.06
C GLU A 51 4.20 7.38 -21.11
N ARG A 52 4.63 7.89 -19.97
CA ARG A 52 5.40 9.15 -19.87
C ARG A 52 6.90 8.95 -19.96
N TYR A 53 7.42 7.91 -19.30
CA TYR A 53 8.85 7.65 -19.19
C TYR A 53 9.33 6.55 -20.14
N ASN A 54 8.43 5.92 -20.89
CA ASN A 54 8.74 4.86 -21.86
C ASN A 54 9.56 3.70 -21.25
N ALA A 55 9.34 3.39 -19.97
CA ALA A 55 9.99 2.27 -19.30
C ALA A 55 9.59 0.96 -20.00
N ARG A 56 10.58 0.13 -20.35
CA ARG A 56 10.40 -1.09 -21.14
C ARG A 56 10.57 -2.35 -20.32
N ASN A 57 11.36 -2.28 -19.25
CA ASN A 57 11.58 -3.41 -18.37
C ASN A 57 10.34 -3.66 -17.49
N GLU A 58 9.78 -4.86 -17.55
CA GLU A 58 8.62 -5.26 -16.74
C GLU A 58 8.87 -5.05 -15.24
N SER A 59 10.10 -5.30 -14.77
CA SER A 59 10.47 -5.13 -13.35
C SER A 59 10.41 -3.68 -12.86
N SER A 60 10.54 -2.71 -13.78
CA SER A 60 10.38 -1.28 -13.53
C SER A 60 8.90 -0.88 -13.38
N LEU A 61 8.00 -1.63 -14.03
CA LEU A 61 6.55 -1.41 -13.97
C LEU A 61 5.91 -2.06 -12.74
N LEU A 62 6.66 -2.86 -11.97
CA LEU A 62 6.21 -3.42 -10.70
C LEU A 62 6.23 -2.37 -9.58
N CYS A 63 5.04 -2.00 -9.10
CA CYS A 63 4.89 -1.19 -7.89
C CYS A 63 4.94 -2.09 -6.66
N ARG A 64 6.12 -2.17 -6.02
CA ARG A 64 6.35 -2.91 -4.77
C ARG A 64 6.12 -2.00 -3.57
N MET A 65 5.34 -2.47 -2.60
CA MET A 65 4.86 -1.68 -1.46
C MET A 65 5.18 -2.38 -0.13
N HIS A 66 5.78 -1.63 0.80
CA HIS A 66 5.71 -1.87 2.23
C HIS A 66 4.47 -1.15 2.79
N CYS A 67 3.67 -1.84 3.60
CA CYS A 67 2.51 -1.27 4.26
C CYS A 67 2.67 -1.23 5.78
N GLN A 68 2.25 -0.15 6.43
CA GLN A 68 2.06 -0.11 7.88
C GLN A 68 0.58 0.13 8.22
N THR A 69 0.05 -0.55 9.23
CA THR A 69 -1.30 -0.24 9.73
C THR A 69 -1.38 1.22 10.20
N TYR A 70 -2.53 1.88 10.13
CA TYR A 70 -2.60 3.32 10.37
C TYR A 70 -2.68 3.70 11.86
N ALA A 71 -1.53 4.07 12.43
CA ALA A 71 -1.36 4.40 13.86
C ALA A 71 -2.26 5.53 14.39
N PRO A 72 -2.54 6.63 13.65
CA PRO A 72 -3.36 7.74 14.16
C PRO A 72 -4.80 7.38 14.56
N THR A 73 -5.29 6.20 14.17
CA THR A 73 -6.63 5.71 14.55
C THR A 73 -6.63 4.87 15.81
N LEU A 74 -5.46 4.59 16.38
CA LEU A 74 -5.33 3.80 17.59
C LEU A 74 -5.63 4.66 18.81
N THR A 75 -6.37 4.09 19.76
CA THR A 75 -6.85 4.81 20.93
C THR A 75 -6.04 4.44 22.17
N ARG A 76 -5.75 5.43 23.00
CA ARG A 76 -5.21 5.21 24.34
C ARG A 76 -6.25 4.54 25.24
N GLU A 77 -7.51 4.96 25.11
CA GLU A 77 -8.65 4.38 25.81
C GLU A 77 -8.97 3.01 25.21
N GLN A 78 -9.17 2.01 26.08
CA GLN A 78 -9.47 0.62 25.68
C GLN A 78 -8.48 0.10 24.63
N PRO A 79 -7.17 0.08 24.93
CA PRO A 79 -6.13 -0.14 23.92
C PRO A 79 -6.20 -1.54 23.30
N PHE A 80 -6.81 -2.53 23.96
CA PHE A 80 -7.04 -3.86 23.35
C PHE A 80 -7.94 -3.82 22.10
N ASN A 81 -8.80 -2.81 21.94
CA ASN A 81 -9.57 -2.61 20.71
C ASN A 81 -8.65 -2.34 19.51
N ASN A 82 -7.43 -1.83 19.74
CA ASN A 82 -6.43 -1.62 18.69
C ASN A 82 -5.95 -2.94 18.07
N ILE A 83 -6.01 -4.08 18.80
CA ILE A 83 -5.71 -5.39 18.23
C ILE A 83 -6.70 -5.69 17.09
N VAL A 84 -7.99 -5.46 17.33
CA VAL A 84 -9.05 -5.68 16.34
C VAL A 84 -8.89 -4.72 15.16
N ARG A 85 -8.65 -3.44 15.42
CA ARG A 85 -8.40 -2.42 14.38
C ARG A 85 -7.21 -2.82 13.50
N SER A 86 -6.06 -3.06 14.11
CA SER A 86 -4.84 -3.47 13.40
C SER A 86 -5.04 -4.77 12.62
N THR A 87 -5.86 -5.71 13.10
CA THR A 87 -6.20 -6.95 12.37
C THR A 87 -6.97 -6.63 11.09
N ILE A 88 -8.00 -5.76 11.15
CA ILE A 88 -8.79 -5.35 9.98
C ILE A 88 -7.90 -4.62 8.95
N TYR A 89 -7.06 -3.71 9.41
CA TYR A 89 -6.15 -2.97 8.53
C TYR A 89 -5.11 -3.91 7.90
N SER A 90 -4.61 -4.89 8.66
CA SER A 90 -3.70 -5.92 8.13
C SER A 90 -4.36 -6.74 7.04
N MET A 91 -5.62 -7.14 7.24
CA MET A 91 -6.38 -7.90 6.24
C MET A 91 -6.62 -7.09 4.96
N ALA A 92 -6.90 -5.79 5.06
CA ALA A 92 -7.03 -4.91 3.90
C ALA A 92 -5.71 -4.82 3.11
N ALA A 93 -4.57 -4.67 3.80
CA ALA A 93 -3.25 -4.68 3.19
C ALA A 93 -2.92 -6.02 2.49
N VAL A 94 -3.24 -7.14 3.13
CA VAL A 94 -3.02 -8.49 2.57
C VAL A 94 -3.90 -8.71 1.33
N MET A 95 -5.20 -8.41 1.40
CA MET A 95 -6.10 -8.49 0.24
C MET A 95 -5.71 -7.52 -0.88
N GLY A 96 -5.11 -6.39 -0.52
CA GLY A 96 -4.54 -5.43 -1.45
C GLY A 96 -3.23 -5.86 -2.10
N GLY A 97 -2.58 -6.94 -1.66
CA GLY A 97 -1.38 -7.51 -2.28
C GLY A 97 -0.09 -6.72 -2.04
N VAL A 98 0.15 -6.27 -0.81
CA VAL A 98 1.40 -5.62 -0.39
C VAL A 98 2.54 -6.65 -0.24
N GLN A 99 3.80 -6.21 -0.37
CA GLN A 99 4.96 -7.11 -0.34
C GLN A 99 5.51 -7.32 1.08
N SER A 100 5.31 -6.36 1.96
CA SER A 100 5.64 -6.48 3.38
C SER A 100 4.69 -5.65 4.22
N LEU A 101 4.51 -6.06 5.47
CA LEU A 101 3.52 -5.48 6.38
C LEU A 101 4.13 -5.25 7.77
N SER A 102 3.89 -4.05 8.32
CA SER A 102 4.14 -3.68 9.71
C SER A 102 2.81 -3.46 10.41
N VAL A 103 2.56 -4.25 11.46
CA VAL A 103 1.35 -4.14 12.27
C VAL A 103 1.70 -3.39 13.54
N ASN A 104 0.97 -2.30 13.81
CA ASN A 104 1.17 -1.51 15.02
C ASN A 104 0.67 -2.28 16.23
N SER A 105 1.42 -2.14 17.31
CA SER A 105 1.07 -2.70 18.60
C SER A 105 -0.12 -1.99 19.23
N PHE A 106 -0.84 -2.72 20.08
CA PHE A 106 -2.08 -2.21 20.66
C PHE A 106 -1.85 -1.01 21.62
N ASP A 107 -0.62 -0.82 22.09
CA ASP A 107 -0.18 0.23 23.00
C ASP A 107 0.53 1.42 22.30
N GLU A 108 0.55 1.46 20.95
CA GLU A 108 1.22 2.51 20.16
C GLU A 108 0.78 3.94 20.52
N ALA A 109 -0.48 4.11 20.93
CA ALA A 109 -1.03 5.41 21.35
C ALA A 109 -0.53 5.87 22.73
N LEU A 110 0.19 5.01 23.47
CA LEU A 110 0.68 5.26 24.83
C LEU A 110 2.20 5.45 24.86
N SER A 111 2.93 4.54 24.23
CA SER A 111 4.38 4.49 24.25
C SER A 111 4.92 3.68 23.06
N ILE A 112 6.24 3.59 22.97
CA ILE A 112 6.85 2.53 22.15
C ILE A 112 6.35 1.15 22.61
N PRO A 113 6.25 0.17 21.69
CA PRO A 113 5.75 -1.17 22.01
C PRO A 113 6.53 -1.87 23.12
N THR A 114 5.81 -2.59 23.97
CA THR A 114 6.39 -3.61 24.85
C THR A 114 6.69 -4.90 24.07
N GLU A 115 7.50 -5.80 24.65
CA GLU A 115 7.72 -7.13 24.04
C GLU A 115 6.41 -7.89 23.85
N PHE A 116 5.50 -7.82 24.83
CA PHE A 116 4.20 -8.46 24.75
C PHE A 116 3.34 -7.87 23.63
N SER A 117 3.26 -6.54 23.51
CA SER A 117 2.44 -5.92 22.46
C SER A 117 3.03 -6.12 21.07
N ALA A 118 4.35 -6.08 20.93
CA ALA A 118 5.05 -6.42 19.69
C ALA A 118 4.83 -7.88 19.29
N LEU A 119 4.83 -8.81 20.25
CA LEU A 119 4.53 -10.22 20.00
C LEU A 119 3.12 -10.40 19.42
N ILE A 120 2.12 -9.70 19.97
CA ILE A 120 0.75 -9.72 19.43
C ILE A 120 0.72 -9.21 17.99
N SER A 121 1.42 -8.12 17.67
CA SER A 121 1.52 -7.59 16.31
C SER A 121 2.07 -8.61 15.31
N VAL A 122 3.11 -9.35 15.69
CA VAL A 122 3.66 -10.44 14.86
C VAL A 122 2.68 -11.61 14.74
N ARG A 123 2.02 -11.99 15.85
CA ARG A 123 1.03 -13.07 15.86
C ARG A 123 -0.18 -12.76 14.98
N THR A 124 -0.62 -11.50 14.92
CA THR A 124 -1.68 -11.07 13.98
C THR A 124 -1.31 -11.40 12.54
N GLN A 125 -0.09 -11.10 12.10
CA GLN A 125 0.37 -11.43 10.74
C GLN A 125 0.43 -12.95 10.52
N GLN A 126 0.97 -13.68 11.50
CA GLN A 126 1.13 -15.13 11.41
C GLN A 126 -0.22 -15.86 11.35
N ILE A 127 -1.22 -15.44 12.13
CA ILE A 127 -2.57 -16.01 12.09
C ILE A 127 -3.19 -15.73 10.72
N ILE A 128 -3.09 -14.49 10.21
CA ILE A 128 -3.60 -14.15 8.88
C ILE A 128 -2.98 -15.05 7.81
N ASP A 129 -1.66 -15.21 7.79
CA ASP A 129 -0.98 -16.01 6.76
C ASP A 129 -1.21 -17.52 6.90
N LEU A 130 -1.03 -18.05 8.12
CA LEU A 130 -0.94 -19.49 8.35
C LEU A 130 -2.30 -20.16 8.62
N GLU A 131 -3.30 -19.42 9.09
CA GLU A 131 -4.57 -20.01 9.56
C GLU A 131 -5.77 -19.67 8.68
N THR A 132 -5.75 -18.55 7.94
CA THR A 132 -6.95 -18.08 7.20
C THR A 132 -7.06 -18.59 5.76
N ASN A 133 -5.99 -19.20 5.21
CA ASN A 133 -5.85 -19.52 3.78
C ASN A 133 -5.98 -18.32 2.82
N ILE A 134 -5.93 -17.08 3.31
CA ILE A 134 -6.04 -15.89 2.47
C ILE A 134 -4.93 -15.82 1.39
N SER A 135 -3.75 -16.37 1.67
CA SER A 135 -2.63 -16.44 0.74
C SER A 135 -2.77 -17.50 -0.36
N LYS A 136 -3.83 -18.30 -0.35
CA LYS A 136 -4.05 -19.39 -1.33
C LYS A 136 -4.68 -18.93 -2.64
N VAL A 137 -5.25 -17.72 -2.70
CA VAL A 137 -5.87 -17.15 -3.90
C VAL A 137 -5.25 -15.78 -4.18
N ILE A 138 -4.77 -15.58 -5.41
CA ILE A 138 -4.21 -14.30 -5.84
C ILE A 138 -5.36 -13.33 -6.15
N ASP A 139 -5.28 -12.10 -5.62
CA ASP A 139 -6.28 -11.04 -5.77
C ASP A 139 -7.72 -11.56 -5.53
N PRO A 140 -8.05 -12.07 -4.32
CA PRO A 140 -9.35 -12.70 -4.06
C PRO A 140 -10.55 -11.74 -4.18
N LEU A 141 -10.29 -10.43 -4.19
CA LEU A 141 -11.29 -9.39 -4.44
C LEU A 141 -11.49 -9.07 -5.93
N GLY A 142 -10.66 -9.65 -6.81
CA GLY A 142 -10.75 -9.47 -8.25
C GLY A 142 -12.11 -9.90 -8.80
N GLY A 143 -12.71 -9.04 -9.62
CA GLY A 143 -14.05 -9.25 -10.18
C GLY A 143 -15.22 -8.88 -9.25
N SER A 144 -14.96 -8.48 -8.00
CA SER A 144 -16.01 -7.88 -7.15
C SER A 144 -16.48 -6.56 -7.76
N TYR A 145 -17.77 -6.46 -8.10
CA TYR A 145 -18.34 -5.24 -8.72
C TYR A 145 -18.01 -3.96 -7.93
N TYR A 146 -18.07 -4.04 -6.60
CA TYR A 146 -17.79 -2.90 -5.74
C TYR A 146 -16.31 -2.53 -5.73
N VAL A 147 -15.42 -3.51 -5.52
CA VAL A 147 -13.97 -3.24 -5.43
C VAL A 147 -13.41 -2.80 -6.79
N GLU A 148 -13.90 -3.36 -7.90
CA GLU A 148 -13.49 -2.92 -9.23
C GLU A 148 -13.92 -1.49 -9.54
N ALA A 149 -15.18 -1.13 -9.25
CA ALA A 149 -15.67 0.23 -9.43
C ALA A 149 -14.90 1.24 -8.56
N LEU A 150 -14.66 0.89 -7.30
CA LEU A 150 -13.89 1.73 -6.38
C LEU A 150 -12.42 1.88 -6.82
N THR A 151 -11.80 0.80 -7.32
CA THR A 151 -10.44 0.84 -7.86
C THR A 151 -10.35 1.78 -9.06
N GLU A 152 -11.30 1.70 -9.99
CA GLU A 152 -11.35 2.57 -11.16
C GLU A 152 -11.57 4.04 -10.78
N GLU A 153 -12.44 4.30 -9.80
CA GLU A 153 -12.68 5.64 -9.29
C GLU A 153 -11.41 6.25 -8.67
N LEU A 154 -10.72 5.49 -7.82
CA LEU A 154 -9.46 5.92 -7.19
C LEU A 154 -8.36 6.17 -8.24
N GLU A 155 -8.24 5.31 -9.26
CA GLU A 155 -7.31 5.52 -10.37
C GLU A 155 -7.58 6.85 -11.09
N LYS A 156 -8.84 7.09 -11.49
CA LYS A 156 -9.24 8.33 -12.20
C LYS A 156 -8.96 9.57 -11.37
N LYS A 157 -9.32 9.55 -10.08
CA LYS A 157 -9.07 10.68 -9.17
C LYS A 157 -7.58 10.92 -8.98
N ALA A 158 -6.79 9.88 -8.78
CA ALA A 158 -5.33 9.99 -8.63
C ALA A 158 -4.69 10.61 -9.88
N ILE A 159 -5.07 10.15 -11.08
CA ILE A 159 -4.56 10.70 -12.34
C ILE A 159 -4.96 12.18 -12.49
N SER A 160 -6.22 12.53 -12.21
CA SER A 160 -6.66 13.93 -12.28
C SER A 160 -5.87 14.86 -11.34
N ILE A 161 -5.56 14.41 -10.13
CA ILE A 161 -4.71 15.15 -9.19
C ILE A 161 -3.29 15.27 -9.74
N ILE A 162 -2.73 14.19 -10.27
CA ILE A 162 -1.40 14.16 -10.87
C ILE A 162 -1.33 15.15 -12.05
N ASP A 163 -2.29 15.14 -12.96
CA ASP A 163 -2.34 16.06 -14.09
C ASP A 163 -2.42 17.53 -13.64
N THR A 164 -3.21 17.79 -12.59
CA THR A 164 -3.32 19.13 -11.99
C THR A 164 -1.98 19.59 -11.43
N ILE A 165 -1.25 18.72 -10.72
CA ILE A 165 0.09 19.02 -10.19
C ILE A 165 1.06 19.31 -11.34
N GLN A 166 1.04 18.47 -12.38
CA GLN A 166 1.90 18.62 -13.55
C GLN A 166 1.62 19.92 -14.33
N SER A 167 0.36 20.34 -14.47
CA SER A 167 0.01 21.62 -15.10
C SER A 167 0.55 22.85 -14.36
N LYS A 168 0.93 22.68 -13.09
CA LYS A 168 1.47 23.73 -12.22
C LYS A 168 3.00 23.70 -12.12
N GLY A 169 3.66 22.88 -12.91
CA GLY A 169 5.14 22.81 -12.97
C GLY A 169 5.75 21.58 -12.30
N GLY A 170 4.93 20.61 -11.92
CA GLY A 170 5.40 19.35 -11.32
C GLY A 170 5.35 19.32 -9.80
#